data_AF-A0A2J0YSH3-F1
#
_entry.id   AF-A0A2J0YSH3-F1
#
_cell.length_a   1.000
_cell.length_b   1.000
_cell.length_c   1.000
_cell.angle_alpha   90.00
_cell.angle_beta   90.00
_cell.angle_gamma   90.00
#
_symmetry.space_group_name_H-M   'P 1'
#
loop_
_entity.id
_entity.type
_entity.pdbx_description
1 polymer ?
#
loop_
_entity_poly.entity_id
_entity_poly.type
_entity_poly.pdbx_seq_one_letter_code
_entity_poly.pdbx_strand_id
1 'polypeptide(L)'
;MKGSPVFESPLSLFSPEHDAEHLKKEYGIPGRYLKYIMSPWAAKRLEEFSGDISQFKVVKLFPSRLNQIAIAKTEPGDENNQDISSLVGKVDIRQLEEYAQDDPDAYSFSGALCRANQGIMEFVEMFKA
;
A
#
# COMPACT_ATOMS: atom_id res chain seq x y z
N MET A 1 -5.31 12.44 -6.71
CA MET A 1 -5.89 11.08 -6.86
C MET A 1 -6.54 10.72 -5.51
N LYS A 2 -7.84 10.37 -5.45
CA LYS A 2 -8.60 10.17 -4.19
C LYS A 2 -8.69 8.68 -3.81
N GLY A 3 -7.56 8.01 -3.56
CA GLY A 3 -7.52 6.60 -3.14
C GLY A 3 -6.18 6.26 -2.48
N SER A 4 -6.09 5.11 -1.81
CA SER A 4 -4.85 4.69 -1.12
C SER A 4 -3.66 4.73 -2.09
N PRO A 5 -2.56 5.43 -1.75
CA PRO A 5 -1.37 5.49 -2.58
C PRO A 5 -0.60 4.16 -2.61
N VAL A 6 -0.96 3.22 -1.73
CA VAL A 6 -0.32 1.91 -1.55
C VAL A 6 -1.06 0.80 -2.31
N PHE A 7 -2.22 1.10 -2.92
CA PHE A 7 -3.05 0.11 -3.62
C PHE A 7 -3.33 -1.16 -2.80
N GLU A 8 -3.56 -0.97 -1.49
CA GLU A 8 -3.80 -2.07 -0.57
C GLU A 8 -5.19 -2.69 -0.74
N SER A 9 -5.32 -3.92 -0.24
CA SER A 9 -6.61 -4.59 -0.21
C SER A 9 -7.57 -3.83 0.71
N PRO A 10 -8.83 -3.57 0.28
CA PRO A 10 -9.85 -2.99 1.16
C PRO A 10 -10.19 -3.92 2.34
N LEU A 11 -9.87 -5.21 2.22
CA LEU A 11 -10.08 -6.20 3.29
C LEU A 11 -9.15 -6.00 4.50
N SER A 12 -8.12 -5.17 4.39
CA SER A 12 -7.24 -4.80 5.52
C SER A 12 -7.95 -3.99 6.61
N LEU A 13 -9.14 -3.45 6.33
CA LEU A 13 -9.96 -2.71 7.29
C LEU A 13 -10.73 -3.61 8.27
N PHE A 14 -10.77 -4.92 8.04
CA PHE A 14 -11.55 -5.87 8.83
C PHE A 14 -10.65 -6.73 9.71
N SER A 15 -11.09 -6.99 10.93
CA SER A 15 -10.41 -7.87 11.88
C SER A 15 -10.77 -9.33 11.58
N PRO A 16 -9.78 -10.22 11.40
CA PRO A 16 -10.02 -11.66 11.26
C PRO A 16 -10.79 -12.27 12.44
N GLU A 17 -10.54 -11.77 13.65
CA GLU A 17 -11.12 -12.29 14.88
C GLU A 17 -12.60 -11.94 15.01
N HIS A 18 -12.99 -10.74 14.55
CA HIS A 18 -14.34 -10.22 14.73
C HIS A 18 -15.21 -10.38 13.47
N ASP A 19 -14.64 -10.17 12.29
CA ASP A 19 -15.40 -10.00 11.04
C ASP A 19 -15.42 -11.25 10.16
N ALA A 20 -14.47 -12.18 10.31
CA ALA A 20 -14.29 -13.28 9.36
C ALA A 20 -15.53 -14.18 9.19
N GLU A 21 -16.18 -14.57 10.29
CA GLU A 21 -17.37 -15.42 10.23
C GLU A 21 -18.56 -14.69 9.61
N HIS A 22 -18.73 -13.40 9.92
CA HIS A 22 -19.78 -12.57 9.34
C HIS A 22 -19.57 -12.39 7.83
N LEU A 23 -18.35 -12.02 7.41
CA LEU A 23 -17.99 -11.83 6.01
C LEU A 23 -18.11 -13.12 5.19
N LYS A 24 -17.77 -14.26 5.78
CA LYS A 24 -17.95 -15.58 5.16
C LYS A 24 -19.42 -15.93 4.97
N LYS A 25 -20.27 -15.64 5.96
CA LYS A 25 -21.70 -15.97 5.92
C LYS A 25 -22.47 -15.09 4.94
N GLU A 26 -22.29 -13.77 5.01
CA GLU A 26 -23.08 -12.82 4.21
C GLU A 26 -22.54 -12.64 2.79
N TYR A 27 -21.21 -12.64 2.62
CA TYR A 27 -20.57 -12.32 1.35
C TYR A 27 -19.77 -13.47 0.75
N GLY A 28 -19.68 -14.61 1.45
CA GLY A 28 -18.90 -15.75 0.99
C GLY A 28 -17.39 -15.51 1.01
N ILE A 29 -16.89 -14.49 1.73
CA ILE A 29 -15.46 -14.14 1.78
C ILE A 29 -14.75 -14.97 2.85
N PRO A 30 -13.84 -15.89 2.48
CA PRO A 30 -13.10 -16.67 3.47
C PRO A 30 -12.12 -15.83 4.29
N GLY A 31 -12.00 -16.11 5.59
CA GLY A 31 -11.10 -15.39 6.50
C GLY A 31 -9.63 -15.34 6.07
N ARG A 32 -9.15 -16.29 5.25
CA ARG A 32 -7.79 -16.26 4.67
C ARG A 32 -7.47 -15.01 3.84
N TYR A 33 -8.48 -14.26 3.40
CA TYR A 33 -8.30 -13.00 2.67
C TYR A 33 -8.16 -11.78 3.59
N LEU A 34 -8.41 -11.91 4.89
CA LEU A 34 -8.24 -10.87 5.91
C LEU A 34 -6.83 -10.86 6.51
N LYS A 35 -5.85 -11.46 5.83
CA LYS A 35 -4.48 -11.65 6.34
C LYS A 35 -3.59 -10.41 6.30
N TYR A 36 -4.08 -9.30 5.74
CA TYR A 36 -3.28 -8.12 5.46
C TYR A 36 -3.47 -7.09 6.57
N ILE A 37 -2.37 -6.50 7.03
CA ILE A 37 -2.40 -5.37 7.94
C ILE A 37 -2.75 -4.08 7.20
N MET A 38 -3.37 -3.16 7.92
CA MET A 38 -3.65 -1.81 7.43
C MET A 38 -2.36 -1.05 7.17
N SER A 39 -2.26 -0.33 6.05
CA SER A 39 -1.13 0.57 5.81
C SER A 39 -1.15 1.76 6.78
N PRO A 40 0.00 2.43 7.01
CA PRO A 40 0.02 3.67 7.79
C PRO A 40 -0.93 4.75 7.25
N TRP A 41 -1.11 4.80 5.92
CA TRP A 41 -2.06 5.71 5.29
C TRP A 41 -3.50 5.34 5.68
N ALA A 42 -3.88 4.07 5.57
CA ALA A 42 -5.24 3.64 5.92
C ALA A 42 -5.52 3.77 7.42
N ALA A 43 -4.53 3.54 8.29
CA ALA A 43 -4.65 3.73 9.73
C ALA A 43 -4.96 5.19 10.08
N LYS A 44 -4.21 6.14 9.52
CA LYS A 44 -4.48 7.58 9.68
C LYS A 44 -5.90 7.94 9.20
N ARG A 45 -6.33 7.44 8.03
CA ARG A 45 -7.68 7.70 7.52
C ARG A 45 -8.78 7.12 8.40
N LEU A 46 -8.57 5.95 8.99
CA LEU A 46 -9.53 5.35 9.90
C LEU A 46 -9.71 6.22 11.16
N GLU A 47 -8.62 6.75 11.71
CA GLU A 47 -8.67 7.70 12.83
C GLU A 47 -9.39 9.00 12.45
N GLU A 48 -9.08 9.58 11.29
CA GLU A 48 -9.77 10.77 10.75
C GLU A 48 -11.28 10.54 10.57
N PHE A 49 -11.68 9.32 10.18
CA PHE A 49 -13.07 8.92 10.05
C PHE A 49 -13.70 8.44 11.36
N SER A 50 -13.02 8.63 12.51
CA SER A 50 -13.51 8.21 13.83
C SER A 50 -13.87 6.71 13.90
N GLY A 51 -13.12 5.87 13.17
CA GLY A 51 -13.36 4.43 13.08
C GLY A 51 -14.42 4.00 12.07
N ASP A 52 -15.05 4.94 11.34
CA ASP A 52 -16.10 4.63 10.38
C ASP A 52 -15.53 4.13 9.05
N ILE A 53 -15.46 2.80 8.91
CA ILE A 53 -14.99 2.15 7.67
C ILE A 53 -15.89 2.44 6.45
N SER A 54 -17.13 2.87 6.65
CA SER A 54 -18.06 3.15 5.53
C SER A 54 -17.68 4.39 4.72
N GLN A 55 -16.82 5.25 5.28
CA GLN A 55 -16.29 6.42 4.59
C GLN A 55 -15.20 6.07 3.57
N PHE A 56 -14.61 4.87 3.67
CA PHE A 56 -13.66 4.38 2.68
C PHE A 56 -14.34 4.06 1.36
N LYS A 57 -13.72 4.50 0.26
CA LYS A 57 -14.18 4.19 -1.10
C LYS A 57 -13.34 3.06 -1.68
N VAL A 58 -14.01 1.99 -2.06
CA VAL A 58 -13.39 0.90 -2.83
C VAL A 58 -13.30 1.31 -4.29
N VAL A 59 -12.10 1.18 -4.87
CA VAL A 59 -11.84 1.47 -6.28
C VAL A 59 -11.37 0.21 -6.99
N LYS A 60 -11.83 0.02 -8.23
CA LYS A 60 -11.34 -1.04 -9.09
C LYS A 60 -10.10 -0.55 -9.84
N LEU A 61 -8.99 -1.26 -9.69
CA LEU A 61 -7.74 -0.96 -10.38
C LEU A 61 -7.50 -2.00 -11.48
N PHE A 62 -6.86 -1.56 -12.56
CA PHE A 62 -6.39 -2.43 -13.63
C PHE A 62 -4.86 -2.40 -13.64
N PRO A 63 -4.18 -3.56 -13.66
CA PRO A 63 -2.73 -3.61 -13.75
C PRO A 63 -2.22 -2.81 -14.95
N SER A 64 -1.19 -2.00 -14.72
CA SER A 64 -0.60 -1.15 -15.77
C SER A 64 0.88 -0.93 -15.48
N ARG A 65 1.73 -1.40 -16.39
CA ARG A 65 3.17 -1.14 -16.31
C ARG A 65 3.49 0.35 -16.51
N LEU A 66 2.76 1.02 -17.40
CA LEU A 66 2.97 2.44 -17.71
C LEU A 66 2.65 3.33 -16.51
N ASN A 67 1.55 3.03 -15.80
CA ASN A 67 1.12 3.81 -14.63
C ASN A 67 1.68 3.26 -13.31
N GLN A 68 2.51 2.21 -13.38
CA GLN A 68 3.04 1.49 -12.23
C GLN A 68 1.94 1.12 -11.22
N ILE A 69 0.91 0.41 -11.68
CA ILE A 69 -0.19 -0.09 -10.86
C ILE A 69 -0.14 -1.61 -10.90
N ALA A 70 0.05 -2.25 -9.74
CA ALA A 70 0.20 -3.71 -9.57
C ALA A 70 1.37 -4.34 -10.36
N ILE A 71 2.12 -3.57 -11.13
CA ILE A 71 3.27 -4.01 -11.92
C ILE A 71 4.37 -2.98 -11.73
N ALA A 72 5.45 -3.38 -11.07
CA ALA A 72 6.64 -2.56 -10.92
C ALA A 72 7.89 -3.36 -11.32
N LYS A 73 8.86 -2.66 -11.90
CA LYS A 73 10.19 -3.19 -12.18
C LYS A 73 11.17 -2.34 -11.39
N THR A 74 12.00 -3.00 -10.59
CA THR A 74 13.13 -2.35 -9.94
C THR A 74 14.40 -2.74 -10.67
N GLU A 75 15.08 -1.73 -11.19
CA GLU A 75 16.40 -1.90 -11.80
C GLU A 75 17.48 -1.80 -10.72
N PRO A 76 18.59 -2.54 -10.87
CA PRO A 76 19.68 -2.47 -9.92
C PRO A 76 20.26 -1.05 -9.92
N GLY A 77 20.51 -0.52 -8.73
CA GLY A 77 21.37 0.64 -8.58
C GLY A 77 22.83 0.18 -8.54
N ASP A 78 23.77 1.11 -8.71
CA ASP A 78 25.18 0.84 -8.40
C ASP A 78 25.31 0.40 -6.94
N GLU A 79 26.09 -0.65 -6.66
CA GLU A 79 26.31 -1.22 -5.31
C GLU A 79 26.73 -0.16 -4.29
N ASN A 80 27.39 0.90 -4.74
CA ASN A 80 27.88 1.98 -3.89
C ASN A 80 26.82 3.04 -3.56
N ASN A 81 25.70 3.07 -4.28
CA ASN A 81 24.73 4.17 -4.19
C ASN A 81 23.27 3.70 -4.30
N GLN A 82 23.00 2.44 -3.95
CA GLN A 82 21.67 1.86 -4.03
C GLN A 82 20.80 2.35 -2.87
N ASP A 83 19.95 3.32 -3.16
CA ASP A 83 18.93 3.81 -2.21
C ASP A 83 17.72 2.86 -2.21
N ILE A 84 17.37 2.37 -1.02
CA ILE A 84 16.19 1.53 -0.80
C ILE A 84 14.88 2.27 -1.13
N SER A 85 14.92 3.59 -1.29
CA SER A 85 13.75 4.40 -1.64
C SER A 85 13.11 4.00 -2.97
N SER A 86 13.87 3.37 -3.87
CA SER A 86 13.33 2.74 -5.09
C SER A 86 12.36 1.59 -4.79
N LEU A 87 12.52 0.90 -3.65
CA LEU A 87 11.68 -0.21 -3.20
C LEU A 87 10.57 0.25 -2.26
N VAL A 88 10.91 1.04 -1.23
CA VAL A 88 9.98 1.38 -0.15
C VAL A 88 9.32 2.75 -0.34
N GLY A 89 9.95 3.67 -1.07
CA GLY A 89 9.55 5.07 -1.12
C GLY A 89 10.43 5.94 -0.23
N LYS A 90 10.06 7.22 -0.06
CA LYS A 90 10.77 8.16 0.81
C LYS A 90 9.88 9.32 1.21
N VAL A 91 10.29 10.05 2.24
CA VAL A 91 9.65 11.32 2.62
C VAL A 91 9.72 12.31 1.45
N ASP A 92 8.60 12.96 1.15
CA ASP A 92 8.52 14.06 0.18
C ASP A 92 8.76 15.37 0.91
N ILE A 93 9.90 16.00 0.64
CA ILE A 93 10.30 17.28 1.25
C ILE A 93 9.25 18.38 1.10
N ARG A 94 8.42 18.33 0.06
CA ARG A 94 7.36 19.33 -0.17
C ARG A 94 6.19 19.15 0.78
N GLN A 95 5.94 17.92 1.23
CA GLN A 95 4.88 17.63 2.19
C GLN A 95 5.28 18.03 3.62
N LEU A 96 6.58 18.25 3.88
CA LEU A 96 7.08 18.65 5.20
C LEU A 96 6.70 20.09 5.61
N GLU A 97 6.17 20.89 4.68
CA GLU A 97 5.57 22.19 5.01
C GLU A 97 4.20 22.04 5.71
N GLU A 98 3.49 20.93 5.44
CA GLU A 98 2.12 20.68 5.93
C GLU A 98 2.07 19.54 6.97
N TYR A 99 3.00 18.59 6.90
CA TYR A 99 2.99 17.36 7.68
C TYR A 99 4.33 17.11 8.39
N ALA A 100 4.29 16.46 9.54
CA ALA A 100 5.50 16.02 10.23
C ALA A 100 6.22 14.91 9.44
N GLN A 101 7.53 14.75 9.66
CA GLN A 101 8.34 13.76 8.92
C GLN A 101 7.87 12.31 9.11
N ASP A 102 7.32 11.99 10.27
CA ASP A 102 6.78 10.69 10.64
C ASP A 102 5.30 10.52 10.23
N ASP A 103 4.66 11.55 9.68
CA ASP A 103 3.30 11.47 9.19
C ASP A 103 3.23 10.65 7.89
N PRO A 104 2.31 9.66 7.79
CA PRO A 104 2.11 8.89 6.56
C PRO A 104 1.84 9.74 5.30
N ASP A 105 1.20 10.90 5.42
CA ASP A 105 0.93 11.79 4.28
C ASP A 105 2.20 12.56 3.83
N ALA A 106 3.24 12.65 4.67
CA ALA A 106 4.55 13.16 4.26
C ALA A 106 5.35 12.15 3.41
N TYR A 107 4.89 10.90 3.33
CA TYR A 107 5.62 9.83 2.67
C TYR A 107 5.17 9.61 1.23
N SER A 108 6.13 9.61 0.30
CA SER A 108 5.91 9.20 -1.09
C SER A 108 5.97 7.67 -1.20
N PHE A 109 4.79 7.03 -1.27
CA PHE A 109 4.60 5.61 -1.53
C PHE A 109 4.87 5.22 -3.01
N SER A 110 5.90 5.82 -3.61
CA SER A 110 6.31 5.59 -5.01
C SER A 110 7.22 4.36 -5.17
N GLY A 111 7.63 3.72 -4.08
CA GLY A 111 8.50 2.55 -4.12
C GLY A 111 7.84 1.35 -4.78
N ALA A 112 8.64 0.51 -5.44
CA ALA A 112 8.15 -0.64 -6.21
C ALA A 112 7.28 -1.61 -5.38
N LEU A 113 7.57 -1.80 -4.08
CA LEU A 113 6.75 -2.62 -3.18
C LEU A 113 5.33 -2.06 -3.01
N CYS A 114 5.20 -0.73 -2.89
CA CYS A 114 3.92 -0.05 -2.80
C CYS A 114 3.19 -0.09 -4.15
N ARG A 115 3.91 0.17 -5.25
CA ARG A 115 3.32 0.22 -6.60
C ARG A 115 2.88 -1.14 -7.14
N ALA A 116 3.59 -2.20 -6.77
CA ALA A 116 3.27 -3.57 -7.15
C ALA A 116 2.34 -4.29 -6.17
N ASN A 117 1.81 -3.59 -5.15
CA ASN A 117 0.92 -4.21 -4.18
C ASN A 117 -0.27 -4.90 -4.86
N GLN A 118 -0.67 -6.06 -4.32
CA GLN A 118 -1.65 -6.97 -4.93
C GLN A 118 -1.32 -7.45 -6.36
N GLY A 119 -0.07 -7.30 -6.82
CA GLY A 119 0.36 -7.68 -8.16
C GLY A 119 1.74 -8.34 -8.18
N ILE A 120 2.57 -7.94 -9.15
CA ILE A 120 3.88 -8.54 -9.42
C ILE A 120 4.94 -7.45 -9.46
N MET A 121 6.07 -7.75 -8.82
CA MET A 121 7.28 -6.95 -8.92
C MET A 121 8.38 -7.78 -9.56
N GLU A 122 9.03 -7.21 -10.57
CA GLU A 122 10.24 -7.75 -11.15
C GLU A 122 11.46 -7.14 -10.45
N PHE A 123 12.34 -8.01 -9.96
CA PHE A 123 13.63 -7.63 -9.42
C PHE A 123 14.72 -8.07 -10.38
N VAL A 124 15.44 -7.10 -10.94
CA VAL A 124 16.57 -7.37 -11.81
C VAL A 124 17.85 -7.30 -10.96
N GLU A 125 18.59 -8.40 -10.90
CA GLU A 125 19.95 -8.48 -10.33
C GLU A 125 20.11 -7.94 -8.89
N MET A 126 19.17 -8.25 -7.99
CA MET A 126 19.29 -7.86 -6.56
C MET A 126 20.48 -8.49 -5.84
N PHE A 127 20.93 -9.66 -6.29
CA PHE A 127 22.04 -10.39 -5.69
C PHE A 127 23.07 -10.64 -6.77
N LYS A 128 24.14 -9.85 -6.78
CA LYS A 128 25.40 -10.35 -7.34
C LYS A 128 25.90 -11.44 -6.39
N ALA A 129 25.99 -12.67 -6.90
CA ALA A 129 26.71 -13.77 -6.27
C ALA A 129 28.14 -13.79 -6.78
#